data_AF-T0SI59-F1
#
_entry.id   AF-T0SI59-F1
#
_cell.length_a   1.000
_cell.length_b   1.000
_cell.length_c   1.000
_cell.angle_alpha   90.00
_cell.angle_beta   90.00
_cell.angle_gamma   90.00
#
_symmetry.space_group_name_H-M   'P 1'
#
loop_
_entity.id
_entity.type
_entity.pdbx_description
1 polymer ?
#
loop_
_entity_poly.entity_id
_entity_poly.type
_entity_poly.pdbx_seq_one_letter_code
_entity_poly.pdbx_strand_id
1 'polypeptide(L)'
;MARQHAHHISRGSLQGGTRKTFFDGGLTACRIEWQWLCKNEVHPPAGPLELTAKVDSFLLCLAPRVADRRRRRAAVDARACGTAGATASEAIGRRTSRRARRLASRICTTSRGLDLPHAYMHVRMCYEVLRNMYMDEPLVAVFNGAESTQPPSSADIMARVQSFPAHSWYHAAKDGDTRERDRDDCVYDPRIHHTFTNTFVGDDMPALPPGETHIAIGFVDLSYLTSVALTSADSSNPAHWVGIEGSIYCVAKTRVILAMLLGKASVDAILQVRYSSCWLQSTLTAFQAGVAPVLLDSDHLTSSVRDLLTHWQACVPSVETARNEWKRKLDNQSLCASATFASPNDRMSALEYALTGQLLGADVGSVTMSGVPSSHPSSRACMESIFHAVDVDAFLSLHVTSRAPGRTLMDACADYLRSRIARLQHHLVSGFVVVEIWPPTTLRARDTLELQLIKAYEPHSISWGNVGDYMSQASFHAMAKACSHSNRSKAPTLHSCYFMNWPRLTKGAMLLDNRMDDAMQRLLDATRDEIAALYMSRPGYACLGSPRQDLLTTILVHGLAKTYASKCVEQFPKYGAHVLKHGMRPYNCLAYANVSLFFDWQFAL
;
A
#
# COMPACT_ATOMS: atom_id res chain seq x y z
N MET A 1 53.93 -38.89 -0.97
CA MET A 1 54.13 -39.32 -2.37
C MET A 1 53.20 -38.46 -3.22
N ALA A 2 53.60 -37.36 -3.86
CA ALA A 2 54.63 -37.13 -4.88
C ALA A 2 54.02 -37.03 -6.30
N ARG A 3 54.24 -35.82 -6.88
CA ARG A 3 54.42 -35.44 -8.31
C ARG A 3 53.20 -35.46 -9.25
N GLN A 4 52.89 -34.42 -10.03
CA GLN A 4 53.61 -33.51 -10.97
C GLN A 4 53.75 -34.05 -12.42
N HIS A 5 53.59 -33.08 -13.35
CA HIS A 5 53.84 -33.01 -14.80
C HIS A 5 52.67 -33.41 -15.74
N ALA A 6 52.10 -32.57 -16.61
CA ALA A 6 52.49 -31.41 -17.45
C ALA A 6 53.01 -31.74 -18.88
N HIS A 7 52.56 -30.90 -19.84
CA HIS A 7 53.05 -30.61 -21.21
C HIS A 7 52.47 -31.44 -22.39
N HIS A 8 52.18 -30.93 -23.60
CA HIS A 8 52.62 -29.71 -24.36
C HIS A 8 51.61 -29.36 -25.51
N ILE A 9 51.22 -28.09 -25.73
CA ILE A 9 51.63 -27.08 -26.78
C ILE A 9 51.03 -27.21 -28.20
N SER A 10 50.32 -26.16 -28.69
CA SER A 10 50.79 -25.12 -29.67
C SER A 10 49.65 -24.14 -30.01
N ARG A 11 49.76 -22.82 -29.71
CA ARG A 11 50.25 -21.66 -30.51
C ARG A 11 49.26 -21.12 -31.58
N GLY A 12 48.85 -19.87 -31.39
CA GLY A 12 48.27 -18.98 -32.41
C GLY A 12 47.80 -17.64 -31.80
N SER A 13 48.45 -16.53 -32.16
CA SER A 13 48.47 -15.24 -31.47
C SER A 13 47.68 -14.12 -32.17
N LEU A 14 47.27 -13.11 -31.36
CA LEU A 14 47.07 -11.67 -31.67
C LEU A 14 45.87 -11.22 -32.53
N GLN A 15 44.91 -10.51 -31.91
CA GLN A 15 44.81 -9.04 -32.00
C GLN A 15 43.73 -8.51 -31.04
N GLY A 16 44.07 -7.41 -30.34
CA GLY A 16 43.25 -6.78 -29.32
C GLY A 16 42.16 -5.85 -29.84
N GLY A 17 41.16 -5.62 -28.99
CA GLY A 17 40.10 -4.64 -29.19
C GLY A 17 39.30 -4.46 -27.91
N THR A 18 39.74 -3.54 -27.06
CA THR A 18 39.03 -3.08 -25.86
C THR A 18 37.71 -2.40 -26.23
N ARG A 19 36.57 -3.01 -25.94
CA ARG A 19 35.25 -2.34 -25.99
C ARG A 19 35.05 -1.51 -24.72
N LYS A 20 35.45 -0.24 -24.79
CA LYS A 20 35.00 0.83 -23.88
C LYS A 20 33.53 1.18 -24.19
N THR A 21 32.70 1.14 -23.15
CA THR A 21 31.56 2.03 -22.84
C THR A 21 30.90 2.82 -23.98
N PHE A 22 29.67 2.46 -24.35
CA PHE A 22 28.72 3.34 -25.06
C PHE A 22 27.32 3.19 -24.47
N PHE A 23 27.11 3.73 -23.26
CA PHE A 23 25.77 3.93 -22.70
C PHE A 23 25.61 5.25 -21.93
N ASP A 24 26.52 6.22 -22.12
CA ASP A 24 26.54 7.49 -21.36
C ASP A 24 26.13 8.75 -22.16
N GLY A 25 25.93 8.62 -23.47
CA GLY A 25 25.69 9.78 -24.35
C GLY A 25 24.28 10.40 -24.26
N GLY A 26 23.28 9.62 -23.80
CA GLY A 26 21.87 10.07 -23.76
C GLY A 26 21.49 10.84 -22.50
N LEU A 27 22.01 10.45 -21.34
CA LEU A 27 21.67 11.04 -20.04
C LEU A 27 22.47 12.32 -19.76
N THR A 28 23.70 12.41 -20.28
CA THR A 28 24.56 13.59 -20.12
C THR A 28 24.04 14.79 -20.91
N ALA A 29 23.40 14.58 -22.06
CA ALA A 29 22.82 15.65 -22.88
C ALA A 29 21.60 16.32 -22.22
N CYS A 30 20.68 15.53 -21.62
CA CYS A 30 19.55 16.08 -20.88
C CYS A 30 20.00 16.81 -19.60
N ARG A 31 21.09 16.36 -18.97
CA ARG A 31 21.68 17.01 -17.79
C ARG A 31 22.36 18.35 -18.14
N ILE A 32 23.06 18.42 -19.27
CA ILE A 32 23.74 19.65 -19.74
C ILE A 32 22.74 20.68 -20.28
N GLU A 33 21.73 20.28 -21.06
CA GLU A 33 20.71 21.20 -21.58
C GLU A 33 19.79 21.76 -20.46
N TRP A 34 19.54 20.99 -19.39
CA TRP A 34 18.80 21.48 -18.22
C TRP A 34 19.63 22.37 -17.30
N GLN A 35 20.93 22.06 -17.10
CA GLN A 35 21.84 22.95 -16.37
C GLN A 35 22.07 24.29 -17.08
N TRP A 36 21.94 24.34 -18.41
CA TRP A 36 21.99 25.59 -19.19
C TRP A 36 20.75 26.46 -18.96
N LEU A 37 19.55 25.87 -18.81
CA LEU A 37 18.32 26.58 -18.46
C LEU A 37 18.39 27.16 -17.03
N CYS A 38 18.83 26.37 -16.04
CA CYS A 38 18.90 26.83 -14.66
C CYS A 38 19.97 27.89 -14.38
N LYS A 39 21.02 27.98 -15.20
CA LYS A 39 22.08 29.01 -15.04
C LYS A 39 21.77 30.35 -15.68
N ASN A 40 20.77 30.43 -16.57
CA ASN A 40 20.45 31.65 -17.32
C ASN A 40 19.11 32.30 -16.91
N GLU A 41 18.36 31.74 -15.95
CA GLU A 41 17.14 32.36 -15.43
C GLU A 41 17.44 33.12 -14.13
N VAL A 42 17.64 34.44 -14.24
CA VAL A 42 17.79 35.33 -13.08
C VAL A 42 16.42 35.80 -12.53
N HIS A 43 15.30 35.53 -13.21
CA HIS A 43 13.96 35.89 -12.70
C HIS A 43 12.86 34.88 -13.06
N PRO A 44 11.91 34.60 -12.15
CA PRO A 44 10.73 33.78 -12.43
C PRO A 44 9.77 34.47 -13.43
N PRO A 45 9.03 33.71 -14.25
CA PRO A 45 8.09 34.27 -15.23
C PRO A 45 6.91 34.98 -14.55
N ALA A 46 6.46 36.09 -15.15
CA ALA A 46 5.54 37.03 -14.53
C ALA A 46 4.06 36.63 -14.61
N GLY A 47 3.73 35.43 -15.11
CA GLY A 47 2.36 34.90 -15.06
C GLY A 47 2.06 33.67 -15.94
N PRO A 48 0.83 33.14 -15.86
CA PRO A 48 0.41 31.88 -16.49
C PRO A 48 0.45 31.89 -18.03
N LEU A 49 0.19 33.05 -18.64
CA LEU A 49 0.22 33.22 -20.10
C LEU A 49 1.64 33.15 -20.67
N GLU A 50 2.63 33.67 -19.92
CA GLU A 50 4.03 33.62 -20.31
C GLU A 50 4.60 32.19 -20.21
N LEU A 51 4.14 31.43 -19.21
CA LEU A 51 4.48 30.01 -19.05
C LEU A 51 3.89 29.15 -20.18
N THR A 52 2.63 29.41 -20.56
CA THR A 52 1.95 28.69 -21.67
C THR A 52 2.63 28.96 -23.01
N ALA A 53 2.96 30.22 -23.31
CA ALA A 53 3.70 30.59 -24.53
C ALA A 53 5.12 29.98 -24.59
N LYS A 54 5.80 29.86 -23.44
CA LYS A 54 7.12 29.22 -23.35
C LYS A 54 7.06 27.69 -23.52
N VAL A 55 6.00 27.05 -23.02
CA VAL A 55 5.75 25.61 -23.22
C VAL A 55 5.39 25.32 -24.68
N ASP A 56 4.54 26.14 -25.31
CA ASP A 56 4.21 25.99 -26.73
C ASP A 56 5.44 26.23 -27.62
N SER A 57 6.28 27.21 -27.30
CA SER A 57 7.56 27.45 -27.97
C SER A 57 8.53 26.26 -27.82
N PHE A 58 8.61 25.67 -26.63
CA PHE A 58 9.44 24.49 -26.34
C PHE A 58 8.97 23.24 -27.12
N LEU A 59 7.66 23.00 -27.20
CA LEU A 59 7.08 21.90 -27.98
C LEU A 59 7.25 22.12 -29.50
N LEU A 60 7.15 23.37 -29.97
CA LEU A 60 7.43 23.75 -31.35
C LEU A 60 8.92 23.67 -31.71
N CYS A 61 9.85 23.82 -30.75
CA CYS A 61 11.28 23.63 -30.96
C CYS A 61 11.73 22.16 -30.93
N LEU A 62 11.04 21.29 -30.19
CA LEU A 62 11.34 19.86 -30.10
C LEU A 62 10.89 19.08 -31.35
N ALA A 63 9.76 19.44 -31.96
CA ALA A 63 9.20 18.73 -33.10
C ALA A 63 10.12 18.71 -34.35
N PRO A 64 10.78 19.82 -34.75
CA PRO A 64 11.74 19.83 -35.85
C PRO A 64 13.02 19.07 -35.52
N ARG A 65 13.51 19.11 -34.27
CA ARG A 65 14.77 18.49 -33.85
C ARG A 65 14.68 16.98 -33.68
N VAL A 66 13.53 16.46 -33.24
CA VAL A 66 13.24 15.02 -33.21
C VAL A 66 13.01 14.48 -34.63
N ALA A 67 12.38 15.27 -35.51
CA ALA A 67 12.23 14.95 -36.93
C ALA A 67 13.59 14.95 -37.65
N ASP A 68 14.47 15.92 -37.37
CA ASP A 68 15.82 16.02 -37.96
C ASP A 68 16.74 14.88 -37.48
N ARG A 69 16.71 14.52 -36.18
CA ARG A 69 17.45 13.35 -35.67
C ARG A 69 17.00 12.03 -36.28
N ARG A 70 15.69 11.84 -36.51
CA ARG A 70 15.17 10.63 -37.19
C ARG A 70 15.45 10.64 -38.69
N ARG A 71 15.46 11.80 -39.36
CA ARG A 71 15.94 11.92 -40.75
C ARG A 71 17.42 11.59 -40.87
N ARG A 72 18.26 12.08 -39.95
CA ARG A 72 19.69 11.74 -39.92
C ARG A 72 19.93 10.26 -39.65
N ARG A 73 19.17 9.64 -38.75
CA ARG A 73 19.25 8.19 -38.49
C ARG A 73 18.79 7.37 -39.69
N ALA A 74 17.67 7.73 -40.33
CA ALA A 74 17.19 7.09 -41.55
C ALA A 74 18.14 7.30 -42.76
N ALA A 75 18.84 8.44 -42.83
CA ALA A 75 19.85 8.70 -43.87
C ALA A 75 21.14 7.91 -43.63
N VAL A 76 21.51 7.66 -42.36
CA VAL A 76 22.62 6.77 -41.99
C VAL A 76 22.27 5.32 -42.29
N ASP A 77 21.06 4.86 -41.97
CA ASP A 77 20.59 3.51 -42.26
C ASP A 77 20.38 3.27 -43.77
N ALA A 78 19.91 4.27 -44.52
CA ALA A 78 19.77 4.19 -45.98
C ALA A 78 21.13 4.17 -46.72
N ARG A 79 22.15 4.87 -46.18
CA ARG A 79 23.54 4.77 -46.68
C ARG A 79 24.18 3.41 -46.36
N ALA A 80 23.80 2.78 -45.25
CA ALA A 80 24.26 1.44 -44.90
C ALA A 80 23.62 0.33 -45.76
N CYS A 81 22.44 0.57 -46.34
CA CYS A 81 21.69 -0.44 -47.12
C CYS A 81 21.65 -0.19 -48.65
N GLY A 82 22.31 0.85 -49.18
CA GLY A 82 22.51 1.01 -50.62
C GLY A 82 21.25 1.28 -51.47
N THR A 83 20.14 1.71 -50.89
CA THR A 83 18.88 1.95 -51.62
C THR A 83 18.54 3.43 -51.76
N ALA A 84 18.20 3.86 -52.99
CA ALA A 84 17.82 5.22 -53.36
C ALA A 84 16.62 5.73 -52.54
N GLY A 85 16.85 6.82 -51.79
CA GLY A 85 15.91 7.42 -50.86
C GLY A 85 15.37 8.77 -51.32
N ALA A 86 14.04 8.90 -51.30
CA ALA A 86 13.34 10.18 -51.14
C ALA A 86 11.90 9.96 -50.64
N THR A 87 11.20 8.95 -51.16
CA THR A 87 9.76 8.73 -50.91
C THR A 87 9.43 8.05 -49.56
N ALA A 88 10.33 7.22 -49.02
CA ALA A 88 10.11 6.52 -47.75
C ALA A 88 10.18 7.45 -46.52
N SER A 89 11.02 8.49 -46.57
CA SER A 89 11.20 9.45 -45.47
C SER A 89 9.95 10.30 -45.22
N GLU A 90 9.25 10.70 -46.30
CA GLU A 90 7.99 11.44 -46.22
C GLU A 90 6.83 10.59 -45.67
N ALA A 91 6.73 9.32 -46.10
CA ALA A 91 5.70 8.40 -45.64
C ALA A 91 5.82 8.09 -44.14
N ILE A 92 7.06 7.94 -43.64
CA ILE A 92 7.35 7.76 -42.21
C ILE A 92 6.95 9.01 -41.43
N GLY A 93 7.31 10.21 -41.91
CA GLY A 93 6.94 11.49 -41.29
C GLY A 93 5.43 11.66 -41.13
N ARG A 94 4.64 11.37 -42.18
CA ARG A 94 3.17 11.46 -42.15
C ARG A 94 2.54 10.44 -41.21
N ARG A 95 3.08 9.21 -41.11
CA ARG A 95 2.61 8.18 -40.16
C ARG A 95 2.89 8.56 -38.70
N THR A 96 4.07 9.09 -38.37
CA THR A 96 4.39 9.55 -37.01
C THR A 96 3.51 10.73 -36.57
N SER A 97 3.26 11.69 -37.47
CA SER A 97 2.39 12.84 -37.16
C SER A 97 0.92 12.47 -36.98
N ARG A 98 0.43 11.41 -37.63
CA ARG A 98 -0.93 10.87 -37.39
C ARG A 98 -1.01 10.10 -36.07
N ARG A 99 0.03 9.34 -35.71
CA ARG A 99 0.08 8.58 -34.45
C ARG A 99 0.18 9.48 -33.23
N ALA A 100 0.97 10.56 -33.31
CA ALA A 100 1.05 11.59 -32.27
C ALA A 100 -0.30 12.30 -32.05
N ARG A 101 -1.01 12.65 -33.13
CA ARG A 101 -2.35 13.26 -33.04
C ARG A 101 -3.41 12.33 -32.44
N ARG A 102 -3.37 11.02 -32.74
CA ARG A 102 -4.26 10.03 -32.11
C ARG A 102 -3.96 9.81 -30.63
N LEU A 103 -2.68 9.87 -30.23
CA LEU A 103 -2.28 9.78 -28.83
C LEU A 103 -2.73 11.02 -28.04
N ALA A 104 -2.52 12.22 -28.60
CA ALA A 104 -3.01 13.47 -28.01
C ALA A 104 -4.55 13.50 -27.88
N SER A 105 -5.28 13.00 -28.88
CA SER A 105 -6.75 12.89 -28.85
C SER A 105 -7.26 11.88 -27.81
N ARG A 106 -6.54 10.77 -27.58
CA ARG A 106 -6.86 9.80 -26.52
C ARG A 106 -6.59 10.35 -25.12
N ILE A 107 -5.51 11.12 -24.95
CA ILE A 107 -5.20 11.82 -23.69
C ILE A 107 -6.31 12.83 -23.40
N CYS A 108 -6.69 13.68 -24.36
CA CYS A 108 -7.74 14.70 -24.17
C CYS A 108 -9.16 14.12 -23.90
N THR A 109 -9.43 12.87 -24.25
CA THR A 109 -10.75 12.24 -24.02
C THR A 109 -10.83 11.51 -22.68
N THR A 110 -9.70 11.05 -22.14
CA THR A 110 -9.61 10.42 -20.81
C THR A 110 -9.35 11.44 -19.70
N SER A 111 -8.77 12.61 -20.04
CA SER A 111 -8.40 13.65 -19.07
C SER A 111 -9.40 14.79 -18.91
N ARG A 112 -10.67 14.64 -19.33
CA ARG A 112 -11.69 15.69 -19.12
C ARG A 112 -11.89 15.92 -17.62
N GLY A 113 -11.50 17.09 -17.14
CA GLY A 113 -11.60 17.51 -15.74
C GLY A 113 -10.33 17.31 -14.90
N LEU A 114 -9.22 16.87 -15.50
CA LEU A 114 -7.90 16.95 -14.87
C LEU A 114 -7.27 18.28 -15.27
N ASP A 115 -7.02 19.16 -14.29
CA ASP A 115 -6.18 20.33 -14.48
C ASP A 115 -4.74 19.86 -14.71
N LEU A 116 -4.40 19.62 -15.99
CA LEU A 116 -3.11 19.10 -16.40
C LEU A 116 -1.95 20.04 -16.01
N PRO A 117 -2.04 21.38 -16.15
CA PRO A 117 -1.04 22.30 -15.60
C PRO A 117 -0.84 22.12 -14.09
N HIS A 118 -1.91 22.03 -13.31
CA HIS A 118 -1.81 21.82 -11.87
C HIS A 118 -1.28 20.43 -11.52
N ALA A 119 -1.72 19.37 -12.20
CA ALA A 119 -1.18 18.03 -12.03
C ALA A 119 0.31 17.97 -12.39
N TYR A 120 0.73 18.64 -13.45
CA TYR A 120 2.14 18.71 -13.85
C TYR A 120 2.96 19.54 -12.87
N MET A 121 2.42 20.67 -12.38
CA MET A 121 3.02 21.46 -11.32
C MET A 121 3.12 20.66 -10.03
N HIS A 122 2.08 19.89 -9.67
CA HIS A 122 2.05 19.08 -8.47
C HIS A 122 2.94 17.85 -8.59
N VAL A 123 3.05 17.22 -9.76
CA VAL A 123 4.03 16.14 -10.04
C VAL A 123 5.44 16.67 -10.09
N ARG A 124 5.65 17.87 -10.64
CA ARG A 124 6.95 18.54 -10.61
C ARG A 124 7.29 18.96 -9.19
N MET A 125 6.35 19.49 -8.41
CA MET A 125 6.52 19.77 -6.99
C MET A 125 6.71 18.49 -6.21
N CYS A 126 6.07 17.37 -6.56
CA CYS A 126 6.28 16.08 -5.93
C CYS A 126 7.55 15.40 -6.41
N TYR A 127 8.08 15.72 -7.58
CA TYR A 127 9.39 15.31 -8.04
C TYR A 127 10.46 16.17 -7.41
N GLU A 128 10.23 17.48 -7.27
CA GLU A 128 11.10 18.43 -6.57
C GLU A 128 11.03 18.17 -5.07
N VAL A 129 9.89 17.84 -4.49
CA VAL A 129 9.69 17.32 -3.13
C VAL A 129 10.31 15.93 -3.09
N LEU A 130 10.01 14.93 -3.89
CA LEU A 130 10.79 13.67 -3.89
C LEU A 130 12.31 13.87 -4.06
N ARG A 131 12.76 14.98 -4.70
CA ARG A 131 14.16 15.48 -4.79
C ARG A 131 14.60 16.36 -3.60
N ASN A 132 13.71 16.88 -2.77
CA ASN A 132 13.95 17.81 -1.65
C ASN A 132 13.41 17.30 -0.28
N MET A 133 12.29 16.57 -0.22
CA MET A 133 11.79 15.56 0.75
C MET A 133 12.80 14.43 1.03
N TYR A 134 13.97 14.50 0.41
CA TYR A 134 15.24 14.10 1.01
C TYR A 134 15.60 14.91 2.28
N MET A 135 14.67 15.66 2.86
CA MET A 135 14.82 16.36 4.14
C MET A 135 13.44 16.48 4.82
N ASP A 136 13.04 15.51 5.64
CA ASP A 136 12.27 15.88 6.84
C ASP A 136 13.26 16.65 7.72
N GLU A 137 13.13 17.98 7.74
CA GLU A 137 14.14 18.89 8.28
C GLU A 137 14.55 18.67 9.76
N PRO A 138 13.78 18.00 10.65
CA PRO A 138 14.32 17.68 11.97
C PRO A 138 15.17 16.39 11.98
N LEU A 139 14.74 15.32 11.29
CA LEU A 139 15.41 14.02 11.36
C LEU A 139 16.50 13.86 10.30
N VAL A 140 16.35 14.50 9.15
CA VAL A 140 17.34 14.41 8.07
C VAL A 140 18.34 15.57 8.12
N ALA A 141 18.04 16.75 8.69
CA ALA A 141 19.12 17.70 8.99
C ALA A 141 20.11 17.16 10.02
N VAL A 142 19.65 16.26 10.91
CA VAL A 142 20.48 15.44 11.82
C VAL A 142 21.37 14.44 11.06
N PHE A 143 21.00 14.01 9.84
CA PHE A 143 21.71 12.96 9.10
C PHE A 143 22.42 13.39 7.81
N ASN A 144 21.98 14.47 7.15
CA ASN A 144 22.58 15.03 5.93
C ASN A 144 23.48 16.24 6.21
N GLY A 145 23.44 16.81 7.42
CA GLY A 145 24.44 17.73 7.94
C GLY A 145 25.45 16.98 8.79
N ALA A 146 26.73 17.35 8.70
CA ALA A 146 27.81 16.80 9.51
C ALA A 146 27.41 16.63 10.99
N GLU A 147 27.77 15.49 11.57
CA GLU A 147 28.00 15.36 13.02
C GLU A 147 26.83 15.68 13.98
N SER A 148 25.59 15.27 13.72
CA SER A 148 24.71 15.04 14.88
C SER A 148 25.08 13.71 15.56
N THR A 149 26.25 13.71 16.20
CA THR A 149 26.64 12.73 17.22
C THR A 149 25.84 12.92 18.51
N GLN A 150 25.04 13.99 18.58
CA GLN A 150 24.26 14.31 19.75
C GLN A 150 23.13 13.29 19.92
N PRO A 151 22.97 12.73 21.13
CA PRO A 151 21.86 11.85 21.45
C PRO A 151 20.52 12.57 21.22
N PRO A 152 19.42 11.83 20.96
CA PRO A 152 18.10 12.42 20.82
C PRO A 152 17.77 13.30 22.03
N SER A 153 17.14 14.45 21.79
CA SER A 153 16.78 15.35 22.88
C SER A 153 15.73 14.69 23.79
N SER A 154 15.63 15.14 25.05
CA SER A 154 14.55 14.68 25.93
C SER A 154 13.17 14.95 25.34
N ALA A 155 13.00 16.01 24.53
CA ALA A 155 11.75 16.29 23.83
C ALA A 155 11.44 15.23 22.78
N ASP A 156 12.42 14.78 22.00
CA ASP A 156 12.26 13.72 20.99
C ASP A 156 11.90 12.38 21.64
N ILE A 157 12.60 12.05 22.74
CA ILE A 157 12.32 10.84 23.53
C ILE A 157 10.90 10.92 24.10
N MET A 158 10.53 12.04 24.73
CA MET A 158 9.19 12.25 25.29
C MET A 158 8.09 12.18 24.22
N ALA A 159 8.31 12.75 23.03
CA ALA A 159 7.38 12.67 21.91
C ALA A 159 7.13 11.22 21.48
N ARG A 160 8.16 10.37 21.52
CA ARG A 160 8.03 8.93 21.23
C ARG A 160 7.36 8.16 22.37
N VAL A 161 7.87 8.27 23.59
CA VAL A 161 7.48 7.39 24.71
C VAL A 161 6.21 7.86 25.42
N GLN A 162 5.77 9.09 25.12
CA GLN A 162 4.47 9.68 25.46
C GLN A 162 4.17 9.77 26.97
N SER A 163 5.14 9.51 27.84
CA SER A 163 4.98 9.61 29.28
C SER A 163 6.31 9.75 30.02
N PHE A 164 6.29 10.42 31.19
CA PHE A 164 7.48 10.59 32.03
C PHE A 164 8.07 9.28 32.56
N PRO A 165 7.29 8.30 33.08
CA PRO A 165 7.83 7.01 33.48
C PRO A 165 8.56 6.29 32.33
N ALA A 166 8.00 6.35 31.12
CA ALA A 166 8.62 5.75 29.95
C ALA A 166 9.89 6.48 29.50
N HIS A 167 10.04 7.77 29.79
CA HIS A 167 11.29 8.50 29.57
C HIS A 167 12.38 8.08 30.56
N SER A 168 12.05 7.90 31.84
CA SER A 168 12.99 7.34 32.82
C SER A 168 13.43 5.92 32.44
N TRP A 169 12.49 5.08 32.01
CA TRP A 169 12.81 3.75 31.48
C TRP A 169 13.79 3.83 30.30
N TYR A 170 13.56 4.74 29.36
CA TYR A 170 14.39 4.85 28.15
C TYR A 170 15.87 5.07 28.45
N HIS A 171 16.19 5.89 29.46
CA HIS A 171 17.57 6.15 29.87
C HIS A 171 18.22 4.97 30.61
N ALA A 172 17.43 4.16 31.32
CA ALA A 172 17.92 3.00 32.06
C ALA A 172 17.98 1.72 31.20
N ALA A 173 17.15 1.63 30.17
CA ALA A 173 17.01 0.46 29.30
C ALA A 173 18.25 0.23 28.42
N LYS A 174 18.55 -1.04 28.15
CA LYS A 174 19.51 -1.48 27.14
C LYS A 174 18.81 -1.71 25.80
N ASP A 175 19.58 -1.75 24.73
CA ASP A 175 19.05 -2.11 23.41
C ASP A 175 18.45 -3.53 23.46
N GLY A 176 17.26 -3.67 22.91
CA GLY A 176 16.45 -4.89 22.97
C GLY A 176 15.57 -5.00 24.21
N ASP A 177 15.71 -4.15 25.23
CA ASP A 177 14.75 -4.09 26.32
C ASP A 177 13.41 -3.59 25.78
N THR A 178 12.34 -4.29 26.13
CA THR A 178 10.96 -3.94 25.80
C THR A 178 10.24 -3.49 27.06
N ARG A 179 9.52 -2.37 26.98
CA ARG A 179 8.63 -1.95 28.07
C ARG A 179 7.20 -2.43 27.85
N GLU A 180 6.51 -2.61 28.96
CA GLU A 180 5.04 -2.62 28.96
C GLU A 180 4.52 -1.22 28.64
N ARG A 181 3.36 -1.18 27.99
CA ARG A 181 2.63 0.07 27.86
C ARG A 181 1.90 0.36 29.17
N ASP A 182 2.29 1.45 29.83
CA ASP A 182 1.80 1.84 31.16
C ASP A 182 0.30 2.16 31.26
N ARG A 183 -0.47 2.19 30.15
CA ARG A 183 -1.87 2.62 30.16
C ARG A 183 -2.73 1.86 29.14
N ASP A 184 -3.91 1.45 29.57
CA ASP A 184 -5.04 1.01 28.72
C ASP A 184 -5.73 2.21 27.99
N ASP A 185 -5.13 3.41 28.03
CA ASP A 185 -5.74 4.67 27.60
C ASP A 185 -5.62 4.96 26.10
N CYS A 186 -4.81 4.22 25.36
CA CYS A 186 -4.74 4.36 23.91
C CYS A 186 -5.86 3.56 23.24
N VAL A 187 -7.12 3.80 23.60
CA VAL A 187 -8.26 3.13 22.98
C VAL A 187 -8.31 3.49 21.50
N TYR A 188 -8.46 2.50 20.63
CA TYR A 188 -8.74 2.72 19.22
C TYR A 188 -9.91 3.69 19.06
N ASP A 189 -9.76 4.73 18.24
CA ASP A 189 -10.83 5.69 18.02
C ASP A 189 -11.80 5.16 16.95
N PRO A 190 -13.01 4.71 17.33
CA PRO A 190 -13.96 4.13 16.37
C PRO A 190 -14.48 5.15 15.35
N ARG A 191 -14.20 6.44 15.55
CA ARG A 191 -14.55 7.52 14.61
C ARG A 191 -13.56 7.62 13.44
N ILE A 192 -12.48 6.84 13.41
CA ILE A 192 -11.62 6.79 12.24
C ILE A 192 -12.37 6.09 11.11
N HIS A 193 -12.51 6.77 9.98
CA HIS A 193 -13.16 6.20 8.79
C HIS A 193 -12.13 5.48 7.92
N HIS A 194 -11.95 4.20 8.19
CA HIS A 194 -11.21 3.31 7.31
C HIS A 194 -12.11 2.91 6.14
N THR A 195 -11.67 3.25 4.94
CA THR A 195 -12.37 2.98 3.69
C THR A 195 -12.21 1.52 3.28
N PHE A 196 -11.04 0.92 3.54
CA PHE A 196 -10.77 -0.51 3.36
C PHE A 196 -9.57 -0.93 4.20
N THR A 197 -9.37 -2.23 4.39
CA THR A 197 -8.24 -2.73 5.18
C THR A 197 -6.91 -2.25 4.58
N ASN A 198 -6.13 -1.52 5.37
CA ASN A 198 -4.87 -0.92 4.96
C ASN A 198 -3.65 -1.80 5.26
N THR A 199 -3.88 -3.08 5.50
CA THR A 199 -2.85 -4.08 5.72
C THR A 199 -3.23 -5.31 4.93
N PHE A 200 -2.45 -5.68 3.93
CA PHE A 200 -2.73 -6.85 3.13
C PHE A 200 -2.96 -8.06 4.03
N VAL A 201 -4.03 -8.80 3.77
CA VAL A 201 -4.34 -10.06 4.44
C VAL A 201 -3.97 -11.16 3.45
N GLY A 202 -2.96 -11.99 3.76
CA GLY A 202 -2.34 -12.89 2.79
C GLY A 202 -2.61 -14.37 3.04
N ASP A 203 -1.94 -15.21 2.25
CA ASP A 203 -1.97 -16.69 2.35
C ASP A 203 -1.36 -17.21 3.65
N ASP A 204 -0.72 -16.33 4.42
CA ASP A 204 -0.20 -16.59 5.75
C ASP A 204 -1.25 -16.47 6.86
N MET A 205 -2.47 -16.01 6.56
CA MET A 205 -3.57 -16.13 7.51
C MET A 205 -4.04 -17.59 7.64
N PRO A 206 -4.58 -17.97 8.81
CA PRO A 206 -5.16 -19.29 9.01
C PRO A 206 -6.23 -19.58 7.95
N ALA A 207 -6.13 -20.76 7.32
CA ALA A 207 -7.21 -21.26 6.49
C ALA A 207 -8.49 -21.43 7.33
N LEU A 208 -9.65 -21.33 6.69
CA LEU A 208 -10.93 -21.49 7.36
C LEU A 208 -11.61 -22.79 6.90
N PRO A 209 -11.61 -23.84 7.73
CA PRO A 209 -12.26 -25.10 7.39
C PRO A 209 -13.79 -25.05 7.47
N PRO A 210 -14.50 -25.95 6.76
CA PRO A 210 -15.94 -26.10 6.94
C PRO A 210 -16.32 -26.46 8.37
N GLY A 211 -17.44 -25.92 8.85
CA GLY A 211 -17.94 -26.09 10.21
C GLY A 211 -17.13 -25.37 11.30
N GLU A 212 -16.01 -24.75 10.94
CA GLU A 212 -15.18 -24.00 11.88
C GLU A 212 -15.52 -22.51 11.86
N THR A 213 -15.25 -21.86 12.98
CA THR A 213 -15.52 -20.43 13.16
C THR A 213 -14.24 -19.60 13.20
N HIS A 214 -14.17 -18.56 12.36
CA HIS A 214 -13.19 -17.48 12.46
C HIS A 214 -13.83 -16.22 13.04
N ILE A 215 -13.17 -15.62 14.03
CA ILE A 215 -13.58 -14.32 14.60
C ILE A 215 -12.59 -13.25 14.13
N ALA A 216 -13.09 -12.18 13.51
CA ALA A 216 -12.29 -11.03 13.10
C ALA A 216 -12.62 -9.82 13.98
N ILE A 217 -11.69 -9.44 14.84
CA ILE A 217 -11.80 -8.32 15.78
C ILE A 217 -10.99 -7.14 15.26
N GLY A 218 -11.61 -5.96 15.21
CA GLY A 218 -10.99 -4.77 14.60
C GLY A 218 -10.94 -4.87 13.07
N PHE A 219 -11.93 -5.53 12.46
CA PHE A 219 -11.99 -5.69 11.01
C PHE A 219 -12.47 -4.38 10.37
N VAL A 220 -11.89 -4.00 9.23
CA VAL A 220 -12.39 -2.87 8.44
C VAL A 220 -13.43 -3.33 7.41
N ASP A 221 -13.15 -4.46 6.77
CA ASP A 221 -13.97 -5.04 5.71
C ASP A 221 -13.84 -6.58 5.65
N LEU A 222 -14.40 -7.20 4.61
CA LEU A 222 -14.32 -8.64 4.35
C LEU A 222 -13.00 -9.10 3.70
N SER A 223 -11.91 -8.34 3.84
CA SER A 223 -10.60 -8.64 3.22
C SER A 223 -10.08 -10.03 3.59
N TYR A 224 -10.23 -10.45 4.85
CA TYR A 224 -9.89 -11.82 5.27
C TYR A 224 -10.52 -12.87 4.34
N LEU A 225 -11.84 -12.79 4.11
CA LEU A 225 -12.56 -13.74 3.27
C LEU A 225 -12.24 -13.60 1.78
N THR A 226 -11.75 -12.44 1.32
CA THR A 226 -11.23 -12.31 -0.05
C THR A 226 -9.86 -12.96 -0.23
N SER A 227 -9.14 -13.22 0.87
CA SER A 227 -7.76 -13.69 0.85
C SER A 227 -7.61 -15.17 1.17
N VAL A 228 -8.34 -15.64 2.16
CA VAL A 228 -8.13 -16.97 2.75
C VAL A 228 -8.69 -18.08 1.87
N ALA A 229 -7.98 -19.21 1.85
CA ALA A 229 -8.48 -20.44 1.28
C ALA A 229 -9.54 -21.06 2.19
N LEU A 230 -10.75 -21.27 1.65
CA LEU A 230 -11.71 -22.20 2.23
C LEU A 230 -11.23 -23.61 1.91
N THR A 231 -10.86 -24.40 2.92
CA THR A 231 -10.13 -25.67 2.71
C THR A 231 -10.98 -26.75 2.04
N SER A 232 -12.31 -26.63 2.08
CA SER A 232 -13.23 -27.42 1.27
C SER A 232 -14.57 -26.71 1.08
N ALA A 233 -15.23 -27.01 -0.04
CA ALA A 233 -16.55 -26.50 -0.37
C ALA A 233 -17.61 -27.50 0.11
N ASP A 234 -18.14 -27.27 1.30
CA ASP A 234 -19.23 -28.05 1.86
C ASP A 234 -20.34 -27.13 2.37
N SER A 235 -21.42 -27.03 1.62
CA SER A 235 -22.58 -26.21 2.00
C SER A 235 -23.45 -26.86 3.08
N SER A 236 -23.26 -28.14 3.39
CA SER A 236 -23.95 -28.82 4.49
C SER A 236 -23.34 -28.51 5.86
N ASN A 237 -22.09 -28.05 5.86
CA ASN A 237 -21.34 -27.66 7.05
C ASN A 237 -20.53 -26.39 6.75
N PRO A 238 -21.18 -25.24 6.50
CA PRO A 238 -20.49 -24.03 6.07
C PRO A 238 -19.42 -23.57 7.06
N ALA A 239 -18.42 -22.85 6.58
CA ALA A 239 -17.54 -22.09 7.45
C ALA A 239 -18.27 -20.88 8.07
N HIS A 240 -17.92 -20.50 9.29
CA HIS A 240 -18.52 -19.36 9.98
C HIS A 240 -17.48 -18.24 10.12
N TRP A 241 -17.84 -17.02 9.71
CA TRP A 241 -17.03 -15.84 9.92
C TRP A 241 -17.82 -14.80 10.70
N VAL A 242 -17.29 -14.34 11.82
CA VAL A 242 -17.92 -13.34 12.70
C VAL A 242 -17.04 -12.11 12.76
N GLY A 243 -17.57 -10.96 12.34
CA GLY A 243 -16.89 -9.68 12.39
C GLY A 243 -17.33 -8.85 13.60
N ILE A 244 -16.35 -8.37 14.39
CA ILE A 244 -16.53 -7.44 15.51
C ILE A 244 -15.70 -6.17 15.26
N GLU A 245 -16.36 -5.02 15.14
CA GLU A 245 -15.73 -3.73 14.83
C GLU A 245 -16.42 -2.60 15.60
N GLY A 246 -15.64 -1.64 16.11
CA GLY A 246 -16.16 -0.50 16.88
C GLY A 246 -16.68 0.64 15.99
N SER A 247 -16.18 0.76 14.77
CA SER A 247 -16.53 1.82 13.83
C SER A 247 -17.89 1.58 13.18
N ILE A 248 -18.84 2.47 13.48
CA ILE A 248 -20.17 2.56 12.83
C ILE A 248 -20.01 2.58 11.30
N TYR A 249 -19.02 3.32 10.80
CA TYR A 249 -18.73 3.44 9.37
C TYR A 249 -18.36 2.09 8.74
N CYS A 250 -17.40 1.38 9.35
CA CYS A 250 -16.90 0.10 8.82
C CYS A 250 -17.99 -0.97 8.87
N VAL A 251 -18.76 -1.03 9.96
CA VAL A 251 -19.92 -1.94 10.10
C VAL A 251 -20.97 -1.64 9.04
N ALA A 252 -21.38 -0.38 8.87
CA ALA A 252 -22.38 0.03 7.88
C ALA A 252 -21.95 -0.37 6.46
N LYS A 253 -20.73 0.02 6.06
CA LYS A 253 -20.19 -0.25 4.73
C LYS A 253 -20.07 -1.74 4.46
N THR A 254 -19.57 -2.51 5.43
CA THR A 254 -19.38 -3.96 5.29
C THR A 254 -20.72 -4.69 5.16
N ARG A 255 -21.74 -4.31 5.94
CA ARG A 255 -23.09 -4.88 5.82
C ARG A 255 -23.69 -4.63 4.43
N VAL A 256 -23.53 -3.43 3.87
CA VAL A 256 -24.01 -3.13 2.50
C VAL A 256 -23.24 -3.94 1.46
N ILE A 257 -21.91 -4.04 1.58
CA ILE A 257 -21.09 -4.87 0.68
C ILE A 257 -21.52 -6.34 0.75
N LEU A 258 -21.79 -6.87 1.95
CA LEU A 258 -22.29 -8.24 2.13
C LEU A 258 -23.63 -8.43 1.43
N ALA A 259 -24.58 -7.50 1.63
CA ALA A 259 -25.87 -7.53 0.94
C ALA A 259 -25.73 -7.46 -0.58
N MET A 260 -24.83 -6.62 -1.10
CA MET A 260 -24.53 -6.55 -2.53
C MET A 260 -23.92 -7.85 -3.06
N LEU A 261 -23.00 -8.49 -2.31
CA LEU A 261 -22.39 -9.77 -2.68
C LEU A 261 -23.47 -10.87 -2.78
N LEU A 262 -24.30 -11.02 -1.75
CA LEU A 262 -25.40 -11.99 -1.71
C LEU A 262 -26.46 -11.70 -2.79
N GLY A 263 -26.75 -10.42 -3.04
CA GLY A 263 -27.62 -9.93 -4.11
C GLY A 263 -27.02 -10.04 -5.52
N LYS A 264 -25.84 -10.66 -5.67
CA LYS A 264 -25.15 -10.86 -6.95
C LYS A 264 -24.91 -9.56 -7.74
N ALA A 265 -24.65 -8.45 -7.04
CA ALA A 265 -24.18 -7.22 -7.68
C ALA A 265 -22.91 -7.49 -8.49
N SER A 266 -22.67 -6.68 -9.53
CA SER A 266 -21.48 -6.87 -10.37
C SER A 266 -20.20 -6.72 -9.55
N VAL A 267 -19.19 -7.52 -9.88
CA VAL A 267 -17.87 -7.48 -9.24
C VAL A 267 -17.27 -6.08 -9.31
N ASP A 268 -17.46 -5.37 -10.42
CA ASP A 268 -16.99 -3.99 -10.60
C ASP A 268 -17.70 -3.00 -9.68
N ALA A 269 -18.99 -3.19 -9.39
CA ALA A 269 -19.70 -2.36 -8.42
C ALA A 269 -19.13 -2.55 -7.00
N ILE A 270 -18.89 -3.79 -6.58
CA ILE A 270 -18.25 -4.09 -5.29
C ILE A 270 -16.83 -3.49 -5.23
N LEU A 271 -16.07 -3.63 -6.32
CA LEU A 271 -14.72 -3.09 -6.43
C LEU A 271 -14.72 -1.56 -6.26
N GLN A 272 -15.63 -0.87 -6.93
CA GLN A 272 -15.78 0.58 -6.82
C GLN A 272 -16.21 1.02 -5.43
N VAL A 273 -17.20 0.37 -4.82
CA VAL A 273 -17.66 0.68 -3.45
C VAL A 273 -16.52 0.53 -2.44
N ARG A 274 -15.66 -0.48 -2.62
CA ARG A 274 -14.50 -0.68 -1.74
C ARG A 274 -13.40 0.35 -1.97
N TYR A 275 -12.87 0.46 -3.19
CA TYR A 275 -11.56 1.07 -3.44
C TYR A 275 -11.58 2.36 -4.29
N SER A 276 -12.75 2.81 -4.75
CA SER A 276 -12.87 3.97 -5.65
C SER A 276 -13.60 5.16 -5.01
N SER A 277 -12.99 6.33 -5.09
CA SER A 277 -13.55 7.62 -4.64
C SER A 277 -14.75 8.07 -5.47
N CYS A 278 -14.91 7.54 -6.69
CA CYS A 278 -16.03 7.81 -7.57
C CYS A 278 -16.53 6.52 -8.21
N TRP A 279 -17.80 6.50 -8.58
CA TRP A 279 -18.53 5.31 -9.00
C TRP A 279 -19.26 5.55 -10.31
N LEU A 280 -19.54 4.47 -11.04
CA LEU A 280 -20.54 4.49 -12.10
C LEU A 280 -21.96 4.60 -11.51
N GLN A 281 -22.90 5.09 -12.31
CA GLN A 281 -24.32 5.16 -11.91
C GLN A 281 -24.91 3.78 -11.61
N SER A 282 -24.46 2.76 -12.35
CA SER A 282 -24.83 1.35 -12.10
C SER A 282 -24.35 0.87 -10.73
N THR A 283 -23.17 1.29 -10.29
CA THR A 283 -22.63 0.98 -8.96
C THR A 283 -23.43 1.65 -7.85
N LEU A 284 -23.80 2.93 -8.01
CA LEU A 284 -24.68 3.60 -7.05
C LEU A 284 -26.04 2.89 -6.92
N THR A 285 -26.62 2.48 -8.06
CA THR A 285 -27.89 1.75 -8.08
C THR A 285 -27.76 0.42 -7.34
N ALA A 286 -26.69 -0.35 -7.59
CA ALA A 286 -26.41 -1.60 -6.88
C ALA A 286 -26.16 -1.38 -5.38
N PHE A 287 -25.47 -0.30 -5.01
CA PHE A 287 -25.25 0.08 -3.63
C PHE A 287 -26.57 0.39 -2.91
N GLN A 288 -27.43 1.24 -3.50
CA GLN A 288 -28.74 1.58 -2.94
C GLN A 288 -29.63 0.35 -2.79
N ALA A 289 -29.60 -0.58 -3.75
CA ALA A 289 -30.27 -1.87 -3.66
C ALA A 289 -29.72 -2.74 -2.52
N GLY A 290 -28.42 -2.68 -2.25
CA GLY A 290 -27.79 -3.35 -1.10
C GLY A 290 -28.11 -2.70 0.25
N VAL A 291 -28.36 -1.39 0.30
CA VAL A 291 -28.75 -0.70 1.55
C VAL A 291 -30.16 -1.09 1.99
N ALA A 292 -31.10 -1.27 1.05
CA ALA A 292 -32.49 -1.57 1.35
C ALA A 292 -32.69 -2.77 2.30
N PRO A 293 -32.14 -3.98 2.04
CA PRO A 293 -32.29 -5.12 2.96
C PRO A 293 -31.60 -4.89 4.31
N VAL A 294 -30.48 -4.14 4.35
CA VAL A 294 -29.79 -3.83 5.60
C VAL A 294 -30.63 -2.91 6.49
N LEU A 295 -31.36 -1.96 5.91
CA LEU A 295 -32.27 -1.10 6.67
C LEU A 295 -33.49 -1.86 7.22
N LEU A 296 -33.90 -2.96 6.59
CA LEU A 296 -35.02 -3.80 7.03
C LEU A 296 -34.64 -4.73 8.18
N ASP A 297 -33.35 -4.99 8.41
CA ASP A 297 -32.83 -5.75 9.56
C ASP A 297 -32.90 -4.89 10.84
N SER A 298 -34.10 -4.75 11.42
CA SER A 298 -34.34 -3.89 12.59
C SER A 298 -33.64 -4.37 13.87
N ASP A 299 -33.48 -5.68 14.02
CA ASP A 299 -33.13 -6.29 15.30
C ASP A 299 -31.63 -6.19 15.60
N HIS A 300 -30.82 -6.01 14.56
CA HIS A 300 -29.36 -5.97 14.66
C HIS A 300 -28.74 -4.65 14.18
N LEU A 301 -29.55 -3.64 13.85
CA LEU A 301 -29.08 -2.35 13.34
C LEU A 301 -29.26 -1.24 14.38
N THR A 302 -28.15 -0.66 14.83
CA THR A 302 -28.19 0.49 15.74
C THR A 302 -28.71 1.74 15.04
N SER A 303 -29.25 2.69 15.81
CA SER A 303 -29.74 3.98 15.28
C SER A 303 -28.68 4.72 14.48
N SER A 304 -27.44 4.78 14.97
CA SER A 304 -26.35 5.48 14.26
C SER A 304 -25.96 4.83 12.94
N VAL A 305 -26.01 3.49 12.84
CA VAL A 305 -25.78 2.80 11.55
C VAL A 305 -26.94 3.11 10.60
N ARG A 306 -28.19 3.09 11.10
CA ARG A 306 -29.38 3.43 10.31
C ARG A 306 -29.30 4.85 9.75
N ASP A 307 -28.98 5.83 10.59
CA ASP A 307 -28.86 7.24 10.19
C ASP A 307 -27.81 7.44 9.09
N LEU A 308 -26.65 6.78 9.22
CA LEU A 308 -25.60 6.81 8.21
C LEU A 308 -26.06 6.19 6.88
N LEU A 309 -26.72 5.04 6.92
CA LEU A 309 -27.23 4.37 5.72
C LEU A 309 -28.33 5.18 5.02
N THR A 310 -29.23 5.79 5.78
CA THR A 310 -30.26 6.70 5.25
C THR A 310 -29.63 7.92 4.61
N HIS A 311 -28.59 8.51 5.23
CA HIS A 311 -27.83 9.60 4.62
C HIS A 311 -27.20 9.19 3.28
N TRP A 312 -26.55 8.02 3.22
CA TRP A 312 -25.94 7.52 1.99
C TRP A 312 -26.93 7.23 0.86
N GLN A 313 -28.20 6.94 1.18
CA GLN A 313 -29.24 6.83 0.15
C GLN A 313 -29.66 8.19 -0.42
N ALA A 314 -29.70 9.22 0.42
CA ALA A 314 -30.23 10.54 0.06
C ALA A 314 -29.17 11.50 -0.51
N CYS A 315 -27.92 11.39 -0.07
CA CYS A 315 -26.88 12.37 -0.33
C CYS A 315 -25.77 11.79 -1.22
N VAL A 316 -25.92 11.98 -2.53
CA VAL A 316 -24.93 11.54 -3.53
C VAL A 316 -24.02 12.70 -3.91
N PRO A 317 -22.71 12.64 -3.61
CA PRO A 317 -21.78 13.71 -3.97
C PRO A 317 -21.50 13.70 -5.49
N SER A 318 -21.12 14.85 -6.03
CA SER A 318 -20.62 14.93 -7.40
C SER A 318 -19.22 14.30 -7.51
N VAL A 319 -18.81 13.96 -8.73
CA VAL A 319 -17.44 13.50 -9.02
C VAL A 319 -16.39 14.54 -8.57
N GLU A 320 -16.69 15.83 -8.76
CA GLU A 320 -15.80 16.92 -8.36
C GLU A 320 -15.64 16.98 -6.83
N THR A 321 -16.75 16.95 -6.09
CA THR A 321 -16.75 16.92 -4.63
C THR A 321 -15.94 15.74 -4.11
N ALA A 322 -16.15 14.55 -4.69
CA ALA A 322 -15.45 13.36 -4.24
C ALA A 322 -13.94 13.40 -4.51
N ARG A 323 -13.53 13.89 -5.68
CA ARG A 323 -12.10 14.11 -6.00
C ARG A 323 -11.47 15.15 -5.08
N ASN A 324 -12.18 16.21 -4.71
CA ASN A 324 -11.66 17.22 -3.79
C ASN A 324 -11.50 16.67 -2.37
N GLU A 325 -12.46 15.88 -1.87
CA GLU A 325 -12.32 15.20 -0.58
C GLU A 325 -11.20 14.16 -0.59
N TRP A 326 -11.00 13.45 -1.70
CA TRP A 326 -9.86 12.54 -1.86
C TRP A 326 -8.53 13.29 -1.80
N LYS A 327 -8.39 14.36 -2.58
CA LYS A 327 -7.18 15.21 -2.60
C LYS A 327 -6.87 15.81 -1.24
N ARG A 328 -7.88 16.21 -0.45
CA ARG A 328 -7.69 16.74 0.90
C ARG A 328 -7.01 15.74 1.85
N LYS A 329 -7.15 14.44 1.58
CA LYS A 329 -6.54 13.36 2.36
C LYS A 329 -5.14 12.97 1.86
N LEU A 330 -4.72 13.50 0.72
CA LEU A 330 -3.43 13.19 0.09
C LEU A 330 -2.30 13.82 0.91
N ASP A 331 -1.35 13.00 1.33
CA ASP A 331 -0.09 13.48 1.89
C ASP A 331 1.04 13.30 0.86
N ASN A 332 2.16 14.00 1.09
CA ASN A 332 3.30 13.91 0.18
C ASN A 332 3.86 12.47 0.09
N GLN A 333 3.68 11.66 1.14
CA GLN A 333 4.15 10.27 1.19
C GLN A 333 3.31 9.35 0.28
N SER A 334 2.02 9.63 0.15
CA SER A 334 1.05 8.89 -0.68
C SER A 334 1.42 8.84 -2.16
N LEU A 335 2.21 9.81 -2.64
CA LEU A 335 2.64 9.91 -4.03
C LEU A 335 3.98 9.21 -4.30
N CYS A 336 4.73 8.84 -3.25
CA CYS A 336 6.04 8.20 -3.38
C CYS A 336 5.92 6.86 -4.11
N ALA A 337 4.88 6.07 -3.80
CA ALA A 337 4.59 4.78 -4.45
C ALA A 337 4.52 4.88 -5.97
N SER A 338 3.91 5.94 -6.48
CA SER A 338 3.75 6.13 -7.92
C SER A 338 5.06 6.46 -8.61
N ALA A 339 6.06 7.00 -7.89
CA ALA A 339 7.37 7.33 -8.43
C ALA A 339 8.31 6.12 -8.52
N THR A 340 8.08 5.07 -7.73
CA THR A 340 8.96 3.90 -7.70
C THR A 340 8.80 2.98 -8.91
N PHE A 341 7.76 3.12 -9.74
CA PHE A 341 7.61 2.24 -10.91
C PHE A 341 8.61 2.57 -12.02
N ALA A 342 9.18 1.56 -12.68
CA ALA A 342 10.18 1.72 -13.73
C ALA A 342 9.60 2.27 -15.05
N SER A 343 8.37 1.89 -15.39
CA SER A 343 7.69 2.29 -16.63
C SER A 343 6.98 3.65 -16.48
N PRO A 344 7.15 4.59 -17.43
CA PRO A 344 6.38 5.84 -17.43
C PRO A 344 4.87 5.64 -17.40
N ASN A 345 4.35 4.63 -18.10
CA ASN A 345 2.91 4.36 -18.15
C ASN A 345 2.40 3.87 -16.78
N ASP A 346 3.17 3.02 -16.11
CA ASP A 346 2.79 2.49 -14.80
C ASP A 346 2.78 3.61 -13.76
N ARG A 347 3.82 4.46 -13.76
CA ARG A 347 3.85 5.68 -12.94
C ARG A 347 2.64 6.59 -13.17
N MET A 348 2.30 6.84 -14.44
CA MET A 348 1.14 7.67 -14.79
C MET A 348 -0.18 7.06 -14.27
N SER A 349 -0.38 5.75 -14.45
CA SER A 349 -1.61 5.09 -13.98
C SER A 349 -1.73 5.06 -12.44
N ALA A 350 -0.64 4.79 -11.73
CA ALA A 350 -0.61 4.81 -10.27
C ALA A 350 -0.83 6.22 -9.72
N LEU A 351 -0.23 7.22 -10.37
CA LEU A 351 -0.40 8.63 -10.02
C LEU A 351 -1.83 9.12 -10.28
N GLU A 352 -2.45 8.71 -11.40
CA GLU A 352 -3.84 9.03 -11.69
C GLU A 352 -4.76 8.51 -10.59
N TYR A 353 -4.56 7.27 -10.14
CA TYR A 353 -5.27 6.73 -8.97
C TYR A 353 -4.96 7.53 -7.70
N ALA A 354 -3.70 7.82 -7.39
CA ALA A 354 -3.34 8.56 -6.18
C ALA A 354 -3.98 9.97 -6.15
N LEU A 355 -4.07 10.65 -7.29
CA LEU A 355 -4.63 12.01 -7.37
C LEU A 355 -6.16 12.06 -7.41
N THR A 356 -6.80 11.00 -7.91
CA THR A 356 -8.26 11.00 -8.13
C THR A 356 -9.01 10.07 -7.20
N GLY A 357 -8.36 9.02 -6.70
CA GLY A 357 -8.95 7.87 -6.01
C GLY A 357 -9.77 6.97 -6.93
N GLN A 358 -9.73 7.17 -8.25
CA GLN A 358 -10.59 6.47 -9.20
C GLN A 358 -9.90 5.24 -9.76
N LEU A 359 -10.49 4.07 -9.52
CA LEU A 359 -9.96 2.81 -10.05
C LEU A 359 -10.57 2.45 -11.40
N LEU A 360 -11.85 2.78 -11.60
CA LEU A 360 -12.63 2.53 -12.82
C LEU A 360 -13.33 3.84 -13.26
N GLY A 361 -14.24 3.77 -14.25
CA GLY A 361 -15.01 4.92 -14.73
C GLY A 361 -15.89 5.57 -13.65
N ALA A 362 -16.32 6.81 -13.85
CA ALA A 362 -17.01 7.60 -12.83
C ALA A 362 -18.12 8.49 -13.41
N ASP A 363 -19.31 8.36 -12.85
CA ASP A 363 -20.49 9.19 -13.10
C ASP A 363 -20.88 10.01 -11.86
N VAL A 364 -20.64 9.45 -10.65
CA VAL A 364 -20.98 10.05 -9.35
C VAL A 364 -19.83 9.92 -8.35
N GLY A 365 -19.86 10.72 -7.28
CA GLY A 365 -18.93 10.57 -6.16
C GLY A 365 -19.31 9.39 -5.24
N SER A 366 -18.32 8.81 -4.56
CA SER A 366 -18.55 7.75 -3.57
C SER A 366 -19.26 8.31 -2.34
N VAL A 367 -20.47 7.81 -2.05
CA VAL A 367 -21.17 8.20 -0.82
C VAL A 367 -20.41 7.72 0.41
N THR A 368 -19.73 6.57 0.31
CA THR A 368 -18.94 6.08 1.45
C THR A 368 -17.67 6.88 1.68
N MET A 369 -16.96 7.38 0.65
CA MET A 369 -15.68 8.08 0.88
C MET A 369 -15.84 9.60 1.08
N SER A 370 -16.91 10.16 0.53
CA SER A 370 -17.10 11.62 0.40
C SER A 370 -18.50 12.10 0.79
N GLY A 371 -19.47 11.19 0.98
CA GLY A 371 -20.83 11.50 1.44
C GLY A 371 -21.02 11.18 2.93
N VAL A 372 -20.08 11.59 3.77
CA VAL A 372 -20.14 11.37 5.22
C VAL A 372 -20.92 12.51 5.88
N PRO A 373 -21.94 12.23 6.72
CA PRO A 373 -22.72 13.28 7.37
C PRO A 373 -21.89 14.03 8.43
N SER A 374 -22.17 15.32 8.61
CA SER A 374 -21.48 16.16 9.59
C SER A 374 -21.68 15.72 11.05
N SER A 375 -22.73 14.94 11.34
CA SER A 375 -22.97 14.31 12.64
C SER A 375 -21.99 13.19 12.97
N HIS A 376 -21.32 12.64 11.97
CA HIS A 376 -20.31 11.58 12.12
C HIS A 376 -18.99 11.99 11.45
N PRO A 377 -18.31 13.04 11.95
CA PRO A 377 -17.05 13.45 11.36
C PRO A 377 -15.96 12.40 11.62
N SER A 378 -15.16 12.09 10.60
CA SER A 378 -13.99 11.24 10.77
C SER A 378 -12.97 11.96 11.67
N SER A 379 -12.43 11.27 12.67
CA SER A 379 -11.36 11.82 13.51
C SER A 379 -9.99 11.84 12.81
N ARG A 380 -9.87 11.20 11.64
CA ARG A 380 -8.66 11.19 10.81
C ARG A 380 -8.99 11.41 9.34
N ALA A 381 -8.21 12.26 8.68
CA ALA A 381 -8.25 12.45 7.24
C ALA A 381 -6.91 12.00 6.63
N CYS A 382 -6.81 10.72 6.26
CA CYS A 382 -5.63 10.15 5.63
C CYS A 382 -6.08 9.35 4.41
N MET A 383 -5.29 9.42 3.33
CA MET A 383 -5.57 8.65 2.13
C MET A 383 -5.18 7.20 2.38
N GLU A 384 -6.11 6.28 2.12
CA GLU A 384 -5.80 4.86 2.07
C GLU A 384 -5.48 4.50 0.63
N SER A 385 -4.25 4.06 0.39
CA SER A 385 -3.84 3.59 -0.93
C SER A 385 -4.27 2.15 -1.13
N ILE A 386 -4.83 1.82 -2.29
CA ILE A 386 -5.15 0.44 -2.67
C ILE A 386 -3.93 -0.48 -2.62
N PHE A 387 -2.72 0.08 -2.81
CA PHE A 387 -1.49 -0.68 -2.69
C PHE A 387 -1.31 -1.30 -1.30
N HIS A 388 -1.91 -0.71 -0.25
CA HIS A 388 -1.93 -1.27 1.11
C HIS A 388 -2.77 -2.52 1.27
N ALA A 389 -3.81 -2.68 0.42
CA ALA A 389 -4.81 -3.73 0.56
C ALA A 389 -4.51 -4.96 -0.30
N VAL A 390 -3.47 -4.92 -1.14
CA VAL A 390 -3.16 -5.97 -2.13
C VAL A 390 -1.83 -6.64 -1.86
N ASP A 391 -1.72 -7.89 -2.31
CA ASP A 391 -0.42 -8.56 -2.45
C ASP A 391 0.34 -7.91 -3.60
N VAL A 392 1.32 -7.06 -3.26
CA VAL A 392 2.13 -6.37 -4.26
C VAL A 392 2.81 -7.35 -5.20
N ASP A 393 3.36 -8.44 -4.69
CA ASP A 393 4.05 -9.41 -5.52
C ASP A 393 3.09 -10.11 -6.49
N ALA A 394 1.92 -10.52 -6.00
CA ALA A 394 0.95 -11.23 -6.83
C ALA A 394 0.39 -10.35 -7.95
N PHE A 395 -0.02 -9.10 -7.67
CA PHE A 395 -0.57 -8.25 -8.71
C PHE A 395 0.51 -7.73 -9.67
N LEU A 396 1.74 -7.46 -9.18
CA LEU A 396 2.85 -7.11 -10.06
C LEU A 396 3.24 -8.27 -10.96
N SER A 397 3.25 -9.50 -10.43
CA SER A 397 3.47 -10.70 -11.23
C SER A 397 2.37 -10.88 -12.28
N LEU A 398 1.11 -10.60 -11.94
CA LEU A 398 0.01 -10.55 -12.89
C LEU A 398 0.27 -9.50 -13.98
N HIS A 399 0.71 -8.29 -13.63
CA HIS A 399 1.04 -7.24 -14.59
C HIS A 399 2.16 -7.66 -15.55
N VAL A 400 3.24 -8.27 -15.03
CA VAL A 400 4.38 -8.75 -15.83
C VAL A 400 3.97 -9.87 -16.78
N THR A 401 3.18 -10.83 -16.31
CA THR A 401 2.79 -12.01 -17.10
C THR A 401 1.70 -11.69 -18.13
N SER A 402 0.83 -10.73 -17.84
CA SER A 402 -0.33 -10.43 -18.68
C SER A 402 -0.15 -9.21 -19.59
N ARG A 403 1.12 -8.80 -19.83
CA ARG A 403 1.50 -7.63 -20.63
C ARG A 403 0.79 -7.63 -22.00
N ALA A 404 -0.25 -6.81 -22.09
CA ALA A 404 -0.97 -6.52 -23.32
C ALA A 404 -0.72 -5.05 -23.72
N PRO A 405 -0.61 -4.73 -25.03
CA PRO A 405 -0.48 -3.35 -25.48
C PRO A 405 -1.62 -2.46 -24.95
N GLY A 406 -1.26 -1.45 -24.16
CA GLY A 406 -2.22 -0.49 -23.61
C GLY A 406 -2.80 -0.86 -22.25
N ARG A 407 -2.47 -2.05 -21.70
CA ARG A 407 -2.81 -2.40 -20.31
C ARG A 407 -1.87 -1.68 -19.34
N THR A 408 -2.45 -1.11 -18.30
CA THR A 408 -1.76 -0.39 -17.23
C THR A 408 -1.56 -1.27 -16.01
N LEU A 409 -0.68 -0.82 -15.11
CA LEU A 409 -0.51 -1.41 -13.78
C LEU A 409 -1.84 -1.49 -13.01
N MET A 410 -2.64 -0.42 -13.07
CA MET A 410 -3.90 -0.34 -12.35
C MET A 410 -4.96 -1.30 -12.93
N ASP A 411 -4.91 -1.61 -14.22
CA ASP A 411 -5.76 -2.67 -14.80
C ASP A 411 -5.43 -4.04 -14.19
N ALA A 412 -4.13 -4.36 -14.04
CA ALA A 412 -3.72 -5.61 -13.40
C ALA A 412 -4.12 -5.65 -11.91
N CYS A 413 -4.00 -4.53 -11.20
CA CYS A 413 -4.47 -4.39 -9.82
C CYS A 413 -6.00 -4.61 -9.72
N ALA A 414 -6.77 -4.00 -10.61
CA ALA A 414 -8.22 -4.18 -10.68
C ALA A 414 -8.59 -5.65 -10.97
N ASP A 415 -7.91 -6.32 -11.89
CA ASP A 415 -8.18 -7.73 -12.23
C ASP A 415 -7.83 -8.69 -11.09
N TYR A 416 -6.74 -8.41 -10.37
CA TYR A 416 -6.39 -9.14 -9.15
C TYR A 416 -7.53 -9.05 -8.12
N LEU A 417 -8.03 -7.85 -7.84
CA LEU A 417 -9.12 -7.63 -6.90
C LEU A 417 -10.45 -8.21 -7.38
N ARG A 418 -10.78 -8.06 -8.67
CA ARG A 418 -11.97 -8.66 -9.30
C ARG A 418 -12.03 -10.16 -9.05
N SER A 419 -10.92 -10.86 -9.28
CA SER A 419 -10.84 -12.31 -9.14
C SER A 419 -11.15 -12.75 -7.70
N ARG A 420 -10.66 -11.99 -6.71
CA ARG A 420 -10.89 -12.27 -5.28
C ARG A 420 -12.32 -11.93 -4.84
N ILE A 421 -12.86 -10.82 -5.31
CA ILE A 421 -14.27 -10.44 -5.06
C ILE A 421 -15.22 -11.46 -5.67
N ALA A 422 -14.97 -11.90 -6.91
CA ALA A 422 -15.78 -12.91 -7.59
C ALA A 422 -15.77 -14.24 -6.83
N ARG A 423 -14.60 -14.66 -6.34
CA ARG A 423 -14.46 -15.86 -5.50
C ARG A 423 -15.26 -15.73 -4.20
N LEU A 424 -15.13 -14.61 -3.49
CA LEU A 424 -15.90 -14.36 -2.26
C LEU A 424 -17.41 -14.40 -2.53
N GLN A 425 -17.87 -13.72 -3.59
CA GLN A 425 -19.27 -13.74 -3.98
C GLN A 425 -19.76 -15.16 -4.24
N HIS A 426 -18.98 -15.97 -4.97
CA HIS A 426 -19.30 -17.36 -5.22
C HIS A 426 -19.42 -18.18 -3.92
N HIS A 427 -18.50 -18.01 -2.97
CA HIS A 427 -18.54 -18.72 -1.69
C HIS A 427 -19.76 -18.34 -0.84
N LEU A 428 -20.12 -17.05 -0.79
CA LEU A 428 -21.29 -16.58 -0.06
C LEU A 428 -22.59 -17.08 -0.69
N VAL A 429 -22.74 -16.93 -2.01
CA VAL A 429 -23.95 -17.34 -2.74
C VAL A 429 -24.15 -18.86 -2.71
N SER A 430 -23.06 -19.63 -2.71
CA SER A 430 -23.12 -21.10 -2.66
C SER A 430 -23.31 -21.63 -1.23
N GLY A 431 -23.32 -20.76 -0.22
CA GLY A 431 -23.44 -21.16 1.18
C GLY A 431 -22.23 -21.91 1.71
N PHE A 432 -21.02 -21.67 1.18
CA PHE A 432 -19.80 -22.27 1.73
C PHE A 432 -19.26 -21.50 2.94
N VAL A 433 -19.66 -20.24 3.08
CA VAL A 433 -19.34 -19.40 4.23
C VAL A 433 -20.57 -18.60 4.64
N VAL A 434 -20.83 -18.58 5.94
CA VAL A 434 -21.84 -17.71 6.57
C VAL A 434 -21.11 -16.57 7.26
N VAL A 435 -21.63 -15.35 7.07
CA VAL A 435 -21.03 -14.12 7.61
C VAL A 435 -22.00 -13.51 8.60
N GLU A 436 -21.52 -13.33 9.83
CA GLU A 436 -22.17 -12.57 10.88
C GLU A 436 -21.38 -11.28 11.14
N ILE A 437 -22.08 -10.13 11.24
CA ILE A 437 -21.45 -8.85 11.57
C ILE A 437 -22.17 -8.28 12.79
N TRP A 438 -21.46 -8.15 13.90
CA TRP A 438 -22.02 -7.60 15.12
C TRP A 438 -22.36 -6.11 14.98
N PRO A 439 -23.28 -5.59 15.81
CA PRO A 439 -23.42 -4.16 16.03
C PRO A 439 -22.07 -3.51 16.40
N PRO A 440 -21.87 -2.21 16.13
CA PRO A 440 -20.62 -1.52 16.47
C PRO A 440 -20.24 -1.72 17.93
N THR A 441 -19.10 -2.39 18.17
CA THR A 441 -18.67 -2.85 19.49
C THR A 441 -17.16 -2.64 19.67
N THR A 442 -16.76 -1.89 20.69
CA THR A 442 -15.36 -1.73 21.07
C THR A 442 -15.04 -2.64 22.24
N LEU A 443 -14.23 -3.68 22.00
CA LEU A 443 -13.84 -4.64 23.04
C LEU A 443 -12.73 -4.11 23.95
N ARG A 444 -12.84 -4.44 25.24
CA ARG A 444 -11.84 -4.22 26.28
C ARG A 444 -11.62 -5.51 27.07
N ALA A 445 -10.46 -5.63 27.71
CA ALA A 445 -10.13 -6.79 28.53
C ALA A 445 -11.10 -7.05 29.71
N ARG A 446 -11.86 -6.03 30.13
CA ARG A 446 -12.84 -6.11 31.22
C ARG A 446 -14.26 -6.47 30.78
N ASP A 447 -14.52 -6.57 29.47
CA ASP A 447 -15.86 -6.74 28.91
C ASP A 447 -16.28 -8.22 28.97
N THR A 448 -16.43 -8.73 30.20
CA THR A 448 -16.53 -10.17 30.46
C THR A 448 -17.65 -10.86 29.69
N LEU A 449 -18.79 -10.20 29.47
CA LEU A 449 -19.94 -10.77 28.75
C LEU A 449 -19.61 -10.99 27.27
N GLU A 450 -19.10 -9.96 26.59
CA GLU A 450 -18.72 -10.00 25.19
C GLU A 450 -17.62 -11.04 24.94
N LEU A 451 -16.64 -11.12 25.84
CA LEU A 451 -15.58 -12.14 25.76
C LEU A 451 -16.15 -13.56 25.94
N GLN A 452 -17.14 -13.77 26.83
CA GLN A 452 -17.82 -15.07 26.93
C GLN A 452 -18.66 -15.38 25.69
N LEU A 453 -19.31 -14.39 25.08
CA LEU A 453 -20.06 -14.58 23.84
C LEU A 453 -19.14 -15.00 22.70
N ILE A 454 -17.98 -14.35 22.55
CA ILE A 454 -16.97 -14.75 21.56
C ILE A 454 -16.50 -16.18 21.81
N LYS A 455 -16.19 -16.51 23.06
CA LYS A 455 -15.77 -17.87 23.43
C LYS A 455 -16.83 -18.93 23.11
N ALA A 456 -18.11 -18.59 23.22
CA ALA A 456 -19.22 -19.51 22.94
C ALA A 456 -19.30 -19.94 21.46
N TYR A 457 -18.68 -19.20 20.53
CA TYR A 457 -18.52 -19.64 19.13
C TYR A 457 -17.52 -20.78 18.96
N GLU A 458 -16.80 -21.17 20.02
CA GLU A 458 -15.70 -22.13 19.99
C GLU A 458 -14.68 -21.83 18.86
N PRO A 459 -14.07 -20.63 18.84
CA PRO A 459 -13.33 -20.15 17.69
C PRO A 459 -12.15 -21.05 17.32
N HIS A 460 -12.12 -21.47 16.05
CA HIS A 460 -10.96 -22.12 15.45
C HIS A 460 -9.79 -21.13 15.36
N SER A 461 -10.09 -19.91 14.92
CA SER A 461 -9.10 -18.85 14.84
C SER A 461 -9.69 -17.46 15.13
N ILE A 462 -8.82 -16.55 15.57
CA ILE A 462 -9.17 -15.15 15.84
C ILE A 462 -8.12 -14.24 15.20
N SER A 463 -8.55 -13.32 14.32
CA SER A 463 -7.71 -12.23 13.85
C SER A 463 -8.00 -10.94 14.62
N TRP A 464 -6.96 -10.22 15.03
CA TRP A 464 -7.08 -9.06 15.93
C TRP A 464 -6.82 -7.71 15.27
N GLY A 465 -6.61 -7.68 13.94
CA GLY A 465 -6.10 -6.49 13.27
C GLY A 465 -4.87 -5.92 13.99
N ASN A 466 -4.90 -4.63 14.29
CA ASN A 466 -3.95 -3.94 15.17
C ASN A 466 -4.54 -3.60 16.55
N VAL A 467 -5.59 -4.28 17.01
CA VAL A 467 -6.26 -3.97 18.30
C VAL A 467 -5.29 -4.03 19.48
N GLY A 468 -4.33 -4.95 19.47
CA GLY A 468 -3.32 -5.02 20.54
C GLY A 468 -2.34 -3.83 20.57
N ASP A 469 -2.28 -3.00 19.52
CA ASP A 469 -1.54 -1.73 19.54
C ASP A 469 -2.23 -0.64 20.39
N TYR A 470 -3.44 -0.89 20.89
CA TYR A 470 -4.30 0.08 21.57
C TYR A 470 -4.56 -0.28 23.06
N MET A 471 -3.77 -1.18 23.63
CA MET A 471 -3.84 -1.57 25.04
C MET A 471 -2.48 -2.06 25.54
N SER A 472 -2.37 -2.37 26.84
CA SER A 472 -1.16 -3.03 27.37
C SER A 472 -1.03 -4.45 26.84
N GLN A 473 0.21 -4.97 26.79
CA GLN A 473 0.46 -6.33 26.32
C GLN A 473 -0.22 -7.34 27.25
N ALA A 474 -0.20 -7.11 28.56
CA ALA A 474 -0.90 -7.92 29.54
C ALA A 474 -2.43 -7.94 29.31
N SER A 475 -3.08 -6.77 29.16
CA SER A 475 -4.52 -6.67 28.89
C SER A 475 -4.90 -7.36 27.59
N PHE A 476 -4.11 -7.18 26.53
CA PHE A 476 -4.35 -7.83 25.24
C PHE A 476 -4.31 -9.36 25.34
N HIS A 477 -3.26 -9.92 25.96
CA HIS A 477 -3.16 -11.38 26.07
C HIS A 477 -4.21 -11.97 27.02
N ALA A 478 -4.58 -11.26 28.09
CA ALA A 478 -5.68 -11.67 28.96
C ALA A 478 -7.01 -11.73 28.19
N MET A 479 -7.30 -10.71 27.38
CA MET A 479 -8.46 -10.68 26.50
C MET A 479 -8.42 -11.80 25.46
N ALA A 480 -7.28 -11.97 24.78
CA ALA A 480 -7.12 -13.02 23.76
C ALA A 480 -7.35 -14.41 24.35
N LYS A 481 -6.78 -14.70 25.52
CA LYS A 481 -6.98 -15.97 26.23
C LYS A 481 -8.43 -16.18 26.67
N ALA A 482 -9.12 -15.10 27.08
CA ALA A 482 -10.52 -15.18 27.49
C ALA A 482 -11.46 -15.53 26.32
N CYS A 483 -11.12 -15.15 25.09
CA CYS A 483 -11.85 -15.49 23.88
C CYS A 483 -11.56 -16.91 23.36
N SER A 484 -10.43 -17.52 23.71
CA SER A 484 -10.07 -18.87 23.24
C SER A 484 -11.05 -19.92 23.78
N HIS A 485 -11.36 -20.93 22.96
CA HIS A 485 -12.22 -22.03 23.40
C HIS A 485 -11.55 -22.88 24.49
N SER A 486 -12.34 -23.53 25.33
CA SER A 486 -11.85 -24.46 26.36
C SER A 486 -11.95 -25.93 25.98
N ASN A 487 -12.32 -26.25 24.74
CA ASN A 487 -12.52 -27.61 24.29
C ASN A 487 -11.17 -28.34 24.10
N ARG A 488 -10.88 -29.30 24.98
CA ARG A 488 -9.64 -30.10 24.96
C ARG A 488 -9.56 -31.13 23.84
N SER A 489 -10.68 -31.45 23.17
CA SER A 489 -10.68 -32.34 22.02
C SER A 489 -10.40 -31.61 20.70
N LYS A 490 -10.31 -30.27 20.71
CA LYS A 490 -9.98 -29.43 19.56
C LYS A 490 -8.54 -28.94 19.66
N ALA A 491 -7.93 -28.64 18.51
CA ALA A 491 -6.68 -27.91 18.48
C ALA A 491 -6.86 -26.55 19.17
N PRO A 492 -5.87 -26.00 19.88
CA PRO A 492 -5.99 -24.68 20.51
C PRO A 492 -6.40 -23.61 19.50
N THR A 493 -7.20 -22.63 19.95
CA THR A 493 -7.57 -21.46 19.12
C THR A 493 -6.31 -20.78 18.58
N LEU A 494 -6.27 -20.58 17.26
CA LEU A 494 -5.17 -19.92 16.57
C LEU A 494 -5.41 -18.41 16.53
N HIS A 495 -4.51 -17.63 17.09
CA HIS A 495 -4.60 -16.17 17.08
C HIS A 495 -3.64 -15.58 16.05
N SER A 496 -4.11 -14.59 15.28
CA SER A 496 -3.31 -13.84 14.30
C SER A 496 -3.45 -12.34 14.51
N CYS A 497 -2.35 -11.61 14.47
CA CYS A 497 -2.37 -10.15 14.61
C CYS A 497 -1.20 -9.50 13.90
N TYR A 498 -1.26 -8.19 13.73
CA TYR A 498 -0.09 -7.39 13.40
C TYR A 498 0.07 -6.22 14.36
N PHE A 499 1.32 -5.89 14.67
CA PHE A 499 1.65 -4.74 15.49
C PHE A 499 2.50 -3.74 14.73
N MET A 500 2.10 -2.48 14.80
CA MET A 500 2.83 -1.32 14.31
C MET A 500 3.46 -0.50 15.44
N ASN A 501 2.87 -0.54 16.65
CA ASN A 501 3.33 0.26 17.78
C ASN A 501 4.17 -0.55 18.78
N TRP A 502 4.03 -1.87 18.84
CA TRP A 502 4.86 -2.69 19.73
C TRP A 502 6.35 -2.61 19.45
N PRO A 503 6.84 -2.58 18.19
CA PRO A 503 8.25 -2.32 17.92
C PRO A 503 8.77 -1.04 18.57
N ARG A 504 7.93 0.01 18.67
CA ARG A 504 8.31 1.30 19.28
C ARG A 504 8.55 1.21 20.79
N LEU A 505 8.07 0.13 21.43
CA LEU A 505 8.25 -0.17 22.85
C LEU A 505 9.56 -0.90 23.13
N THR A 506 10.29 -1.32 22.10
CA THR A 506 11.61 -1.94 22.21
C THR A 506 12.69 -0.91 21.91
N LYS A 507 13.63 -0.72 22.84
CA LYS A 507 14.77 0.17 22.63
C LYS A 507 15.70 -0.44 21.57
N GLY A 508 16.23 0.37 20.67
CA GLY A 508 17.04 -0.05 19.53
C GLY A 508 16.22 -0.30 18.26
N ALA A 509 14.91 -0.55 18.36
CA ALA A 509 14.08 -0.90 17.21
C ALA A 509 13.71 0.28 16.30
N MET A 510 13.95 1.52 16.75
CA MET A 510 13.67 2.74 15.99
C MET A 510 14.97 3.45 15.59
N LEU A 511 14.96 4.16 14.46
CA LEU A 511 16.12 4.93 14.02
C LEU A 511 16.62 5.91 15.10
N LEU A 512 15.70 6.52 15.84
CA LEU A 512 15.99 7.43 16.96
C LEU A 512 16.86 6.81 18.07
N ASP A 513 16.82 5.49 18.24
CA ASP A 513 17.59 4.78 19.28
C ASP A 513 19.07 4.65 18.92
N ASN A 514 19.40 4.77 17.64
CA ASN A 514 20.68 4.32 17.13
C ASN A 514 21.49 5.47 16.54
N ARG A 515 22.81 5.43 16.75
CA ARG A 515 23.76 6.35 16.10
C ARG A 515 24.12 5.81 14.72
N MET A 516 24.38 6.69 13.77
CA MET A 516 24.95 6.32 12.47
C MET A 516 26.46 6.06 12.63
N ASP A 517 26.79 4.87 13.13
CA ASP A 517 28.14 4.36 13.25
C ASP A 517 28.40 3.23 12.23
N ASP A 518 29.57 2.61 12.30
CA ASP A 518 29.94 1.51 11.41
C ASP A 518 28.99 0.30 11.53
N ALA A 519 28.37 0.07 12.69
CA ALA A 519 27.42 -1.02 12.87
C ALA A 519 26.11 -0.72 12.14
N MET A 520 25.60 0.50 12.26
CA MET A 520 24.43 0.95 11.52
C MET A 520 24.67 0.97 10.01
N GLN A 521 25.85 1.40 9.58
CA GLN A 521 26.23 1.38 8.17
C GLN A 521 26.28 -0.06 7.62
N ARG A 522 26.82 -1.02 8.39
CA ARG A 522 26.76 -2.44 8.02
C ARG A 522 25.33 -2.97 7.94
N LEU A 523 24.45 -2.60 8.88
CA LEU A 523 23.05 -3.00 8.86
C LEU A 523 22.34 -2.45 7.61
N LEU A 524 22.59 -1.19 7.28
CA LEU A 524 22.07 -0.55 6.08
C LEU A 524 22.48 -1.29 4.81
N ASP A 525 23.77 -1.56 4.67
CA ASP A 525 24.31 -2.19 3.46
C ASP A 525 23.82 -3.65 3.33
N ALA A 526 23.78 -4.39 4.45
CA ALA A 526 23.18 -5.72 4.47
C ALA A 526 21.70 -5.68 4.08
N THR A 527 20.93 -4.73 4.60
CA THR A 527 19.50 -4.60 4.28
C THR A 527 19.27 -4.18 2.83
N ARG A 528 20.14 -3.33 2.26
CA ARG A 528 20.12 -3.00 0.82
C ARG A 528 20.32 -4.23 -0.04
N ASP A 529 21.31 -5.06 0.30
CA ASP A 529 21.62 -6.26 -0.45
C ASP A 529 20.46 -7.27 -0.38
N GLU A 530 19.83 -7.41 0.78
CA GLU A 530 18.63 -8.24 0.95
C GLU A 530 17.44 -7.75 0.11
N ILE A 531 17.15 -6.44 0.13
CA ILE A 531 16.07 -5.85 -0.69
C ILE A 531 16.38 -6.02 -2.18
N ALA A 532 17.63 -5.80 -2.59
CA ALA A 532 18.05 -6.02 -3.96
C ALA A 532 17.88 -7.49 -4.37
N ALA A 533 18.25 -8.43 -3.51
CA ALA A 533 18.05 -9.86 -3.74
C ALA A 533 16.56 -10.21 -3.85
N LEU A 534 15.71 -9.62 -3.01
CA LEU A 534 14.26 -9.77 -3.10
C LEU A 534 13.75 -9.31 -4.47
N TYR A 535 14.11 -8.10 -4.90
CA TYR A 535 13.69 -7.54 -6.19
C TYR A 535 14.15 -8.40 -7.37
N MET A 536 15.35 -8.99 -7.28
CA MET A 536 15.86 -9.90 -8.32
C MET A 536 15.17 -11.27 -8.31
N SER A 537 14.76 -11.75 -7.14
CA SER A 537 14.13 -13.08 -6.99
C SER A 537 12.65 -13.10 -7.38
N ARG A 538 11.99 -11.94 -7.40
CA ARG A 538 10.53 -11.84 -7.58
C ARG A 538 10.21 -11.22 -8.94
N PRO A 539 9.65 -11.99 -9.91
CA PRO A 539 9.40 -11.50 -11.26
C PRO A 539 8.53 -10.24 -11.33
N GLY A 540 7.54 -10.09 -10.44
CA GLY A 540 6.71 -8.89 -10.36
C GLY A 540 7.49 -7.60 -10.09
N TYR A 541 8.57 -7.69 -9.31
CA TYR A 541 9.36 -6.53 -8.90
C TYR A 541 10.20 -5.94 -10.04
N ALA A 542 10.28 -6.59 -11.19
CA ALA A 542 10.85 -6.02 -12.41
C ALA A 542 10.12 -4.74 -12.89
N CYS A 543 8.91 -4.49 -12.38
CA CYS A 543 8.16 -3.25 -12.63
C CYS A 543 8.60 -2.08 -11.74
N LEU A 544 9.47 -2.30 -10.75
CA LEU A 544 9.97 -1.28 -9.84
C LEU A 544 11.32 -0.72 -10.32
N GLY A 545 11.59 0.51 -9.95
CA GLY A 545 12.86 1.21 -10.14
C GLY A 545 13.97 0.58 -9.30
N SER A 546 15.19 1.09 -9.48
CA SER A 546 16.33 0.54 -8.75
C SER A 546 16.18 0.76 -7.24
N PRO A 547 16.33 -0.28 -6.40
CA PRO A 547 16.25 -0.14 -4.93
C PRO A 547 17.37 0.75 -4.36
N ARG A 548 18.39 1.08 -5.16
CA ARG A 548 19.41 2.07 -4.80
C ARG A 548 18.87 3.50 -4.71
N GLN A 549 17.64 3.73 -5.18
CA GLN A 549 16.92 4.99 -5.04
C GLN A 549 15.94 4.97 -3.86
N ASP A 550 15.83 3.85 -3.13
CA ASP A 550 14.93 3.76 -1.97
C ASP A 550 15.45 4.62 -0.82
N LEU A 551 14.51 5.19 -0.07
CA LEU A 551 14.79 6.08 1.07
C LEU A 551 15.64 5.34 2.11
N LEU A 552 16.79 5.92 2.46
CA LEU A 552 17.70 5.45 3.52
C LEU A 552 16.93 5.02 4.77
N THR A 553 16.00 5.87 5.20
CA THR A 553 15.14 5.65 6.37
C THR A 553 14.30 4.38 6.25
N THR A 554 13.71 4.08 5.08
CA THR A 554 12.89 2.88 4.88
C THR A 554 13.72 1.61 5.01
N ILE A 555 14.92 1.62 4.41
CA ILE A 555 15.84 0.50 4.48
C ILE A 555 16.31 0.28 5.93
N LEU A 556 16.70 1.35 6.62
CA LEU A 556 17.13 1.27 8.02
C LEU A 556 16.01 0.79 8.94
N VAL A 557 14.80 1.32 8.81
CA VAL A 557 13.67 0.88 9.63
C VAL A 557 13.35 -0.60 9.36
N HIS A 558 13.49 -1.07 8.12
CA HIS A 558 13.37 -2.49 7.81
C HIS A 558 14.46 -3.33 8.51
N GLY A 559 15.73 -2.92 8.40
CA GLY A 559 16.85 -3.63 9.04
C GLY A 559 16.73 -3.66 10.57
N LEU A 560 16.33 -2.54 11.18
CA LEU A 560 16.13 -2.44 12.62
C LEU A 560 14.95 -3.27 13.08
N ALA A 561 13.79 -3.16 12.44
CA ALA A 561 12.65 -3.99 12.81
C ALA A 561 12.97 -5.48 12.70
N LYS A 562 13.75 -5.90 11.69
CA LYS A 562 14.21 -7.29 11.55
C LYS A 562 15.11 -7.72 12.69
N THR A 563 16.05 -6.85 13.07
CA THR A 563 16.99 -7.10 14.17
C THR A 563 16.26 -7.29 15.50
N TYR A 564 15.19 -6.53 15.73
CA TYR A 564 14.47 -6.52 17.02
C TYR A 564 13.15 -7.29 17.02
N ALA A 565 12.72 -7.88 15.89
CA ALA A 565 11.47 -8.66 15.81
C ALA A 565 11.42 -9.81 16.82
N SER A 566 12.54 -10.49 17.06
CA SER A 566 12.65 -11.57 18.05
C SER A 566 12.41 -11.08 19.48
N LYS A 567 12.72 -9.82 19.80
CA LYS A 567 12.46 -9.23 21.13
C LYS A 567 10.98 -9.08 21.42
N CYS A 568 10.17 -8.85 20.39
CA CYS A 568 8.71 -8.90 20.52
C CYS A 568 8.22 -10.33 20.79
N VAL A 569 8.81 -11.34 20.13
CA VAL A 569 8.48 -12.76 20.35
C VAL A 569 8.77 -13.20 21.79
N GLU A 570 9.90 -12.76 22.35
CA GLU A 570 10.33 -13.07 23.73
C GLU A 570 9.31 -12.61 24.80
N GLN A 571 8.36 -11.72 24.46
CA GLN A 571 7.32 -11.28 25.39
C GLN A 571 6.15 -12.28 25.51
N PHE A 572 5.82 -13.03 24.45
CA PHE A 572 4.63 -13.89 24.41
C PHE A 572 4.63 -14.98 25.51
N PRO A 573 5.75 -15.68 25.79
CA PRO A 573 5.79 -16.69 26.85
C PRO A 573 5.44 -16.14 28.24
N LYS A 574 5.71 -14.85 28.52
CA LYS A 574 5.36 -14.20 29.79
C LYS A 574 3.85 -14.21 30.05
N TYR A 575 3.06 -14.32 28.99
CA TYR A 575 1.60 -14.33 29.02
C TYR A 575 1.00 -15.73 28.78
N GLY A 576 1.84 -16.78 28.80
CA GLY A 576 1.41 -18.14 28.51
C GLY A 576 1.05 -18.38 27.05
N ALA A 577 1.51 -17.51 26.14
CA ALA A 577 1.32 -17.64 24.70
C ALA A 577 2.56 -18.27 24.06
N HIS A 578 2.33 -19.17 23.10
CA HIS A 578 3.37 -19.79 22.29
C HIS A 578 3.26 -19.33 20.84
N VAL A 579 4.26 -18.58 20.37
CA VAL A 579 4.32 -18.11 18.98
C VAL A 579 4.64 -19.29 18.07
N LEU A 580 3.75 -19.54 17.11
CA LEU A 580 3.89 -20.59 16.10
C LEU A 580 4.65 -20.07 14.87
N LYS A 581 4.37 -18.83 14.51
CA LYS A 581 4.97 -18.16 13.36
C LYS A 581 5.05 -16.67 13.65
N HIS A 582 6.14 -16.06 13.23
CA HIS A 582 6.22 -14.61 13.15
C HIS A 582 6.91 -14.22 11.86
N GLY A 583 6.56 -13.05 11.35
CA GLY A 583 7.11 -12.55 10.11
C GLY A 583 7.05 -11.03 10.06
N MET A 584 7.98 -10.47 9.32
CA MET A 584 7.86 -9.10 8.87
C MET A 584 7.24 -9.10 7.49
N ARG A 585 6.19 -8.32 7.32
CA ARG A 585 5.86 -7.86 5.97
C ARG A 585 6.46 -6.47 5.82
N PRO A 586 7.33 -6.23 4.82
CA PRO A 586 7.61 -4.86 4.45
C PRO A 586 6.25 -4.26 4.11
N TYR A 587 5.79 -3.31 4.92
CA TYR A 587 4.63 -2.50 4.57
C TYR A 587 4.98 -1.91 3.23
N ASN A 588 4.20 -2.30 2.22
CA ASN A 588 4.55 -2.31 0.81
C ASN A 588 5.71 -1.38 0.49
N CYS A 589 6.81 -1.90 -0.06
CA CYS A 589 8.00 -1.12 -0.45
C CYS A 589 7.69 0.09 -1.36
N LEU A 590 6.45 0.19 -1.84
CA LEU A 590 5.87 1.30 -2.55
C LEU A 590 5.39 2.43 -1.62
N ALA A 591 4.85 2.17 -0.44
CA ALA A 591 3.99 3.14 0.25
C ALA A 591 4.46 3.67 1.61
N TYR A 592 5.11 2.93 2.52
CA TYR A 592 5.49 3.51 3.83
C TYR A 592 6.67 2.80 4.51
N ALA A 593 7.36 3.51 5.41
CA ALA A 593 8.46 3.03 6.23
C ALA A 593 8.03 2.48 7.61
N ASN A 594 6.78 2.03 7.80
CA ASN A 594 6.36 1.41 9.06
C ASN A 594 6.40 -0.10 8.89
N VAL A 595 7.23 -0.83 9.63
CA VAL A 595 7.20 -2.30 9.59
C VAL A 595 6.04 -2.80 10.46
N SER A 596 5.17 -3.64 9.89
CA SER A 596 4.20 -4.42 10.66
C SER A 596 4.79 -5.78 10.98
N LEU A 597 4.85 -6.12 12.26
CA LEU A 597 5.21 -7.46 12.73
C LEU A 597 3.96 -8.32 12.82
N PHE A 598 3.92 -9.42 12.08
CA PHE A 598 2.81 -10.38 12.09
C PHE A 598 3.16 -11.56 12.99
N PHE A 599 2.17 -12.02 13.74
CA PHE A 599 2.30 -13.14 14.67
C PHE A 599 1.12 -14.07 14.54
N ASP A 600 1.42 -15.36 14.51
CA ASP A 600 0.48 -16.44 14.79
C ASP A 600 0.89 -17.11 16.10
N TRP A 601 -0.05 -17.28 17.03
CA TRP A 601 0.22 -17.89 18.34
C TRP A 601 -1.00 -18.63 18.87
N GLN A 602 -0.76 -19.41 19.92
CA GLN A 602 -1.80 -20.12 20.65
C GLN A 602 -1.51 -20.11 22.15
N PHE A 603 -2.53 -20.39 22.96
CA PHE A 603 -2.40 -20.63 24.39
C PHE A 603 -2.45 -22.14 24.67
N ALA A 604 -1.74 -22.59 25.69
CA ALA A 604 -1.89 -23.97 26.19
C ALA A 604 -3.28 -24.16 26.84
N LEU A 605 -3.89 -25.33 26.61
CA LEU A 605 -5.22 -25.74 27.11
C LEU A 605 -5.20 -26.34 28.53
#